data_AF-A0A6F9C7C6-F1
#
_entry.id   AF-A0A6F9C7C6-F1
#
_cell.length_a   1.000
_cell.length_b   1.000
_cell.length_c   1.000
_cell.angle_alpha   90.00
_cell.angle_beta   90.00
_cell.angle_gamma   90.00
#
_symmetry.space_group_name_H-M   'P 1'
#
loop_
_entity.id
_entity.type
_entity.pdbx_description
1 polymer ?
#
loop_
_entity_poly.entity_id
_entity_poly.type
_entity_poly.pdbx_seq_one_letter_code
_entity_poly.pdbx_strand_id
1 'polypeptide(L)'
;RMLAAPALLLTTLKEMNPHELKTFQSFLTSGLLPDCPPIPESQLENADRQVTVVQMVKTYGPERARPSMLAVPALLLTTLEEMNPHELKTFQFFMTSGLLPDCPLIPESQLENADRQVTVDQMVKTYGPERALNITLRILRGMKRETPKLEMDCPPILDIPLEMANSVNTEVAVNTQENTQRMDEELGRERGSPLFLEHHHMSSPDEFTPEIHDQDNRREYRFQCPSAGLFQCSITGLVFRMEGEGEGEVLYRTVPWDRRLLAQRGKRPAGPLFKFTCLKGSVCQLHLPHCQIHSEGGCDFLSVAHVTDDDSMEFLRPHETTETHVILNINGFSKYGITKDKEAPVSPIRGLVLLFYQLPDDTNNSTLNVLLLPRNVDIDEVSRLELCVRKGGEGMETEKIYIEINPNCRLTPDQEYTLSTDLTDEHHIDPKEAEFVDYDSYTNYMPTFLLRLKTVVEEVNLLLKEHDGPENERVWNRLVSLPASPTEVKSTGTTAHVSYLLLGTLAELVSEQLETFQWHLSQGVEDFPSIPKSQLENATRQATVDMMVQRYLDDGTVKITLEILRKMGQNKLAIELKEKLTNECLNVQPQHNMREQ
;
A
#
# COMPACT_ATOMS: atom_id res chain seq x y z
N ARG A 1 -37.18 -12.88 11.42
CA ARG A 1 -36.04 -13.15 12.34
C ARG A 1 -35.42 -14.55 12.16
N MET A 2 -36.17 -15.59 11.75
CA MET A 2 -35.62 -16.95 11.53
C MET A 2 -34.76 -17.17 10.26
N LEU A 3 -34.73 -16.22 9.30
CA LEU A 3 -34.00 -16.37 8.02
C LEU A 3 -32.58 -15.76 8.02
N ALA A 4 -32.16 -15.06 9.09
CA ALA A 4 -30.89 -14.32 9.10
C ALA A 4 -29.73 -15.06 9.77
N ALA A 5 -29.99 -16.02 10.65
CA ALA A 5 -28.95 -16.68 11.44
C ALA A 5 -27.96 -17.52 10.59
N PRO A 6 -28.39 -18.32 9.61
CA PRO A 6 -27.46 -19.07 8.76
C PRO A 6 -26.64 -18.18 7.83
N ALA A 7 -27.22 -17.09 7.34
CA ALA A 7 -26.52 -16.14 6.47
C ALA A 7 -25.42 -15.39 7.21
N LEU A 8 -25.67 -14.97 8.45
CA LEU A 8 -24.67 -14.30 9.29
C LEU A 8 -23.53 -15.25 9.70
N LEU A 9 -23.87 -16.48 10.11
CA LEU A 9 -22.87 -17.53 10.41
C LEU A 9 -21.99 -17.84 9.20
N LEU A 10 -22.57 -17.84 8.00
CA LEU A 10 -21.84 -18.06 6.77
C LEU A 10 -20.92 -16.88 6.43
N THR A 11 -21.34 -15.65 6.70
CA THR A 11 -20.46 -14.47 6.57
C THR A 11 -19.27 -14.58 7.51
N THR A 12 -19.49 -14.96 8.78
CA THR A 12 -18.37 -15.13 9.73
C THR A 12 -17.45 -16.29 9.35
N LEU A 13 -17.97 -17.43 8.89
CA LEU A 13 -17.12 -18.52 8.39
C LEU A 13 -16.40 -18.16 7.07
N LYS A 14 -16.89 -17.19 6.28
CA LYS A 14 -16.22 -16.69 5.07
C LYS A 14 -15.00 -15.84 5.36
N GLU A 15 -14.98 -15.14 6.50
CA GLU A 15 -13.83 -14.37 6.98
C GLU A 15 -12.72 -15.30 7.50
N MET A 16 -13.06 -16.51 7.95
CA MET A 16 -12.08 -17.51 8.37
C MET A 16 -11.30 -18.09 7.19
N ASN A 17 -9.98 -18.10 7.28
CA ASN A 17 -9.11 -18.80 6.34
C ASN A 17 -9.27 -20.34 6.46
N PRO A 18 -8.81 -21.14 5.48
CA PRO A 18 -9.04 -22.59 5.48
C PRO A 18 -8.48 -23.34 6.70
N HIS A 19 -7.40 -22.84 7.31
CA HIS A 19 -6.81 -23.44 8.51
C HIS A 19 -7.64 -23.11 9.77
N GLU A 20 -8.15 -21.87 9.86
CA GLU A 20 -9.07 -21.44 10.92
C GLU A 20 -10.39 -22.20 10.86
N LEU A 21 -10.94 -22.38 9.66
CA LEU A 21 -12.15 -23.18 9.45
C LEU A 21 -11.95 -24.63 9.91
N LYS A 22 -10.81 -25.25 9.57
CA LYS A 22 -10.50 -26.63 9.98
C LYS A 22 -10.29 -26.76 11.49
N THR A 23 -9.70 -25.74 12.11
CA THR A 23 -9.53 -25.67 13.57
C THR A 23 -10.87 -25.49 14.28
N PHE A 24 -11.74 -24.63 13.75
CA PHE A 24 -13.10 -24.44 14.22
C PHE A 24 -13.95 -25.71 14.06
N GLN A 25 -13.85 -26.41 12.93
CA GLN A 25 -14.49 -27.71 12.72
C GLN A 25 -14.02 -28.77 13.71
N SER A 26 -12.71 -28.83 14.00
CA SER A 26 -12.16 -29.71 15.04
C SER A 26 -12.66 -29.35 16.45
N PHE A 27 -13.01 -28.08 16.68
CA PHE A 27 -13.60 -27.65 17.95
C PHE A 27 -15.05 -28.08 18.08
N LEU A 28 -15.85 -28.00 17.01
CA LEU A 28 -17.23 -28.49 16.96
C LEU A 28 -17.34 -30.01 17.20
N THR A 29 -16.29 -30.77 16.88
CA THR A 29 -16.23 -32.22 17.08
C THR A 29 -15.68 -32.62 18.45
N SER A 30 -14.95 -31.71 19.13
CA SER A 30 -14.25 -31.98 20.41
C SER A 30 -15.14 -32.10 21.64
N GLY A 31 -16.39 -31.63 21.58
CA GLY A 31 -17.34 -31.68 22.72
C GLY A 31 -17.04 -30.68 23.84
N LEU A 32 -16.19 -29.68 23.58
CA LEU A 32 -15.77 -28.67 24.56
C LEU A 32 -16.77 -27.49 24.71
N LEU A 33 -17.87 -27.49 23.95
CA LEU A 33 -18.91 -26.45 24.03
C LEU A 33 -19.91 -26.78 25.16
N PRO A 34 -20.08 -25.92 26.17
CA PRO A 34 -21.10 -26.10 27.20
C PRO A 34 -22.50 -26.14 26.56
N ASP A 35 -23.35 -27.06 26.99
CA ASP A 35 -24.74 -27.22 26.55
C ASP A 35 -24.98 -27.50 25.05
N CYS A 36 -23.94 -27.92 24.31
CA CYS A 36 -23.99 -28.22 22.88
C CYS A 36 -23.42 -29.63 22.58
N PRO A 37 -24.18 -30.56 21.96
CA PRO A 37 -23.67 -31.89 21.63
C PRO A 37 -22.60 -31.86 20.51
N PRO A 38 -21.51 -32.64 20.59
CA PRO A 38 -20.47 -32.63 19.56
C PRO A 38 -21.03 -33.06 18.20
N ILE A 39 -20.58 -32.39 17.13
CA ILE A 39 -20.90 -32.81 15.76
C ILE A 39 -19.98 -34.00 15.40
N PRO A 40 -20.50 -35.11 14.84
CA PRO A 40 -19.65 -36.22 14.42
C PRO A 40 -18.62 -35.78 13.37
N GLU A 41 -17.35 -36.17 13.54
CA GLU A 41 -16.26 -35.83 12.61
C GLU A 41 -16.57 -36.20 11.15
N SER A 42 -17.24 -37.32 10.93
CA SER A 42 -17.67 -37.78 9.60
C SER A 42 -18.66 -36.84 8.89
N GLN A 43 -19.29 -35.90 9.60
CA GLN A 43 -20.18 -34.88 9.02
C GLN A 43 -19.49 -33.54 8.76
N LEU A 44 -18.25 -33.38 9.23
CA LEU A 44 -17.41 -32.21 8.96
C LEU A 44 -16.13 -32.55 8.18
N GLU A 45 -15.91 -33.83 7.89
CA GLU A 45 -14.80 -34.31 7.07
C GLU A 45 -14.92 -33.78 5.64
N ASN A 46 -13.96 -32.94 5.24
CA ASN A 46 -13.96 -32.19 3.97
C ASN A 46 -15.15 -31.22 3.80
N ALA A 47 -15.83 -30.85 4.89
CA ALA A 47 -16.92 -29.89 4.83
C ALA A 47 -16.41 -28.49 4.48
N ASP A 48 -17.07 -27.83 3.53
CA ASP A 48 -16.85 -26.42 3.28
C ASP A 48 -17.61 -25.55 4.31
N ARG A 49 -17.46 -24.23 4.19
CA ARG A 49 -18.10 -23.25 5.09
C ARG A 49 -19.61 -23.38 5.11
N GLN A 50 -20.25 -23.65 3.97
CA GLN A 50 -21.71 -23.80 3.90
C GLN A 50 -22.15 -25.11 4.56
N VAL A 51 -21.46 -26.21 4.30
CA VAL A 51 -21.73 -27.51 4.91
C VAL A 51 -21.54 -27.43 6.44
N THR A 52 -20.55 -26.68 6.91
CA THR A 52 -20.30 -26.46 8.34
C THR A 52 -21.44 -25.70 9.01
N VAL A 53 -21.91 -24.59 8.41
CA VAL A 53 -23.08 -23.85 8.92
C VAL A 53 -24.32 -24.73 8.92
N VAL A 54 -24.56 -25.48 7.85
CA VAL A 54 -25.72 -26.38 7.74
C VAL A 54 -25.68 -27.42 8.86
N GLN A 55 -24.52 -27.98 9.15
CA GLN A 55 -24.36 -28.99 10.18
C GLN A 55 -24.50 -28.40 11.60
N MET A 56 -24.00 -27.20 11.84
CA MET A 56 -24.21 -26.47 13.10
C MET A 56 -25.68 -26.14 13.33
N VAL A 57 -26.38 -25.63 12.32
CA VAL A 57 -27.81 -25.31 12.42
C VAL A 57 -28.64 -26.58 12.62
N LYS A 58 -28.24 -27.70 12.01
CA LYS A 58 -28.90 -29.00 12.14
C LYS A 58 -28.70 -29.65 13.51
N THR A 59 -27.51 -29.51 14.11
CA THR A 59 -27.18 -30.11 15.41
C THR A 59 -27.59 -29.23 16.59
N TYR A 60 -27.46 -27.91 16.50
CA TYR A 60 -27.71 -26.97 17.61
C TYR A 60 -29.04 -26.20 17.50
N GLY A 61 -29.61 -26.13 16.30
CA GLY A 61 -30.72 -25.24 15.98
C GLY A 61 -30.28 -23.80 15.69
N PRO A 62 -31.07 -23.03 14.91
CA PRO A 62 -30.68 -21.70 14.42
C PRO A 62 -30.52 -20.63 15.53
N GLU A 63 -31.15 -20.84 16.70
CA GLU A 63 -31.09 -19.91 17.84
C GLU A 63 -29.84 -20.14 18.72
N ARG A 64 -29.31 -21.37 18.79
CA ARG A 64 -28.15 -21.71 19.64
C ARG A 64 -26.81 -21.70 18.89
N ALA A 65 -26.81 -21.79 17.57
CA ALA A 65 -25.59 -21.76 16.77
C ALA A 65 -24.83 -20.42 16.83
N ARG A 66 -25.53 -19.30 17.10
CA ARG A 66 -24.95 -17.94 17.14
C ARG A 66 -24.40 -17.53 18.53
N PRO A 67 -25.08 -17.80 19.66
CA PRO A 67 -24.54 -17.53 21.00
C PRO A 67 -23.28 -18.35 21.34
N SER A 68 -23.13 -19.55 20.77
CA SER A 68 -21.92 -20.38 20.96
C SER A 68 -20.65 -19.76 20.35
N MET A 69 -20.79 -18.83 19.39
CA MET A 69 -19.68 -18.01 18.87
C MET A 69 -19.41 -16.75 19.71
N LEU A 70 -20.41 -16.26 20.47
CA LEU A 70 -20.28 -15.08 21.36
C LEU A 70 -19.75 -15.44 22.77
N ALA A 71 -19.67 -16.73 23.11
CA ALA A 71 -19.19 -17.22 24.40
C ALA A 71 -17.65 -17.25 24.55
N VAL A 72 -16.92 -16.78 23.53
CA VAL A 72 -15.45 -16.87 23.47
C VAL A 72 -14.73 -16.16 24.63
N PRO A 73 -15.11 -14.94 25.07
CA PRO A 73 -14.51 -14.32 26.25
C PRO A 73 -14.73 -15.12 27.55
N ALA A 74 -15.90 -15.74 27.73
CA ALA A 74 -16.18 -16.57 28.90
C ALA A 74 -15.34 -17.86 28.88
N LEU A 75 -15.15 -18.47 27.70
CA LEU A 75 -14.30 -19.65 27.52
C LEU A 75 -12.83 -19.35 27.80
N LEU A 76 -12.34 -18.19 27.35
CA LEU A 76 -10.99 -17.70 27.64
C LEU A 76 -10.78 -17.52 29.14
N LEU A 77 -11.75 -16.93 29.83
CA LEU A 77 -11.70 -16.73 31.27
C LEU A 77 -11.67 -18.06 32.03
N THR A 78 -12.58 -18.99 31.72
CA THR A 78 -12.58 -20.34 32.31
C THR A 78 -11.26 -21.07 32.08
N THR A 79 -10.66 -20.91 30.89
CA THR A 79 -9.35 -21.49 30.58
C THR A 79 -8.24 -20.91 31.45
N LEU A 80 -8.22 -19.59 31.68
CA LEU A 80 -7.22 -18.96 32.57
C LEU A 80 -7.48 -19.26 34.06
N GLU A 81 -8.73 -19.51 34.45
CA GLU A 81 -9.11 -19.91 35.82
C GLU A 81 -8.59 -21.30 36.19
N GLU A 82 -8.48 -22.22 35.23
CA GLU A 82 -7.89 -23.54 35.43
C GLU A 82 -6.35 -23.52 35.56
N MET A 83 -5.70 -22.40 35.21
CA MET A 83 -4.23 -22.25 35.27
C MET A 83 -3.75 -21.82 36.67
N ASN A 84 -2.64 -22.41 37.12
CA ASN A 84 -2.01 -21.99 38.37
C ASN A 84 -1.26 -20.64 38.22
N PRO A 85 -0.91 -19.93 39.32
CA PRO A 85 -0.31 -18.60 39.22
C PRO A 85 1.01 -18.53 38.44
N HIS A 86 1.78 -19.62 38.41
CA HIS A 86 3.02 -19.70 37.64
C HIS A 86 2.72 -19.84 36.14
N GLU A 87 1.79 -20.72 35.77
CA GLU A 87 1.33 -20.89 34.39
C GLU A 87 0.70 -19.61 33.83
N LEU A 88 -0.09 -18.88 34.63
CA LEU A 88 -0.68 -17.62 34.21
C LEU A 88 0.41 -16.56 33.93
N LYS A 89 1.46 -16.48 34.75
CA LYS A 89 2.60 -15.59 34.49
C LYS A 89 3.36 -15.97 33.22
N THR A 90 3.57 -17.27 32.99
CA THR A 90 4.18 -17.75 31.74
C THR A 90 3.29 -17.42 30.54
N PHE A 91 1.98 -17.58 30.67
CA PHE A 91 1.01 -17.23 29.62
C PHE A 91 1.04 -15.73 29.30
N GLN A 92 1.06 -14.87 30.32
CA GLN A 92 1.20 -13.42 30.19
C GLN A 92 2.55 -13.05 29.55
N PHE A 93 3.63 -13.72 29.93
CA PHE A 93 4.94 -13.54 29.32
C PHE A 93 4.93 -13.86 27.82
N PHE A 94 4.27 -14.92 27.37
CA PHE A 94 4.15 -15.21 25.93
C PHE A 94 3.39 -14.13 25.14
N MET A 95 2.54 -13.33 25.80
CA MET A 95 1.83 -12.21 25.19
C MET A 95 2.65 -10.92 25.15
N THR A 96 3.60 -10.75 26.06
CA THR A 96 4.44 -9.55 26.17
C THR A 96 5.81 -9.71 25.49
N SER A 97 6.32 -10.94 25.38
CA SER A 97 7.71 -11.25 24.98
C SER A 97 7.99 -11.30 23.47
N GLY A 98 6.97 -11.19 22.62
CA GLY A 98 7.14 -11.21 21.17
C GLY A 98 7.52 -12.58 20.60
N LEU A 99 7.43 -13.63 21.41
CA LEU A 99 7.74 -15.02 21.00
C LEU A 99 6.68 -15.63 20.07
N LEU A 100 5.57 -14.92 19.84
CA LEU A 100 4.55 -15.27 18.85
C LEU A 100 4.68 -14.35 17.63
N PRO A 101 5.09 -14.87 16.45
CA PRO A 101 5.12 -14.09 15.22
C PRO A 101 3.71 -13.59 14.88
N ASP A 102 3.63 -12.35 14.40
CA ASP A 102 2.41 -11.70 13.85
C ASP A 102 1.29 -11.40 14.84
N CYS A 103 1.60 -11.33 16.14
CA CYS A 103 0.67 -10.87 17.18
C CYS A 103 1.08 -9.47 17.68
N PRO A 104 0.19 -8.46 17.62
CA PRO A 104 0.43 -7.18 18.28
C PRO A 104 0.79 -7.38 19.75
N LEU A 105 1.90 -6.81 20.22
CA LEU A 105 2.32 -7.01 21.62
C LEU A 105 1.37 -6.27 22.54
N ILE A 106 0.87 -6.96 23.57
CA ILE A 106 0.25 -6.26 24.70
C ILE A 106 1.41 -5.72 25.55
N PRO A 107 1.51 -4.40 25.78
CA PRO A 107 2.59 -3.84 26.58
C PRO A 107 2.62 -4.49 27.97
N GLU A 108 3.81 -4.81 28.46
CA GLU A 108 3.99 -5.48 29.76
C GLU A 108 3.33 -4.68 30.89
N SER A 109 3.35 -3.34 30.80
CA SER A 109 2.66 -2.42 31.71
C SER A 109 1.13 -2.58 31.77
N GLN A 110 0.51 -3.19 30.76
CA GLN A 110 -0.94 -3.46 30.74
C GLN A 110 -1.30 -4.83 31.32
N LEU A 111 -0.31 -5.72 31.50
CA LEU A 111 -0.48 -7.05 32.09
C LEU A 111 0.28 -7.21 33.42
N GLU A 112 1.05 -6.20 33.83
CA GLU A 112 1.78 -6.15 35.10
C GLU A 112 0.80 -6.17 36.29
N ASN A 113 0.84 -7.25 37.07
CA ASN A 113 -0.13 -7.55 38.15
C ASN A 113 -1.60 -7.68 37.69
N ALA A 114 -1.86 -7.83 36.39
CA ALA A 114 -3.21 -8.02 35.87
C ALA A 114 -3.80 -9.36 36.31
N ASP A 115 -5.06 -9.32 36.74
CA ASP A 115 -5.82 -10.54 37.03
C ASP A 115 -6.29 -11.24 35.75
N ARG A 116 -6.93 -12.40 35.92
CA ARG A 116 -7.39 -13.24 34.81
C ARG A 116 -8.43 -12.53 33.94
N GLN A 117 -9.29 -11.71 34.54
CA GLN A 117 -10.34 -10.99 33.83
C GLN A 117 -9.74 -9.86 32.99
N VAL A 118 -8.86 -9.05 33.59
CA VAL A 118 -8.14 -7.96 32.91
C VAL A 118 -7.30 -8.51 31.75
N THR A 119 -6.70 -9.69 31.93
CA THR A 119 -5.96 -10.38 30.88
C THR A 119 -6.86 -10.73 29.69
N VAL A 120 -8.03 -11.34 29.92
CA VAL A 120 -8.97 -11.67 28.84
C VAL A 120 -9.51 -10.43 28.15
N ASP A 121 -9.90 -9.42 28.92
CA ASP A 121 -10.44 -8.16 28.38
C ASP A 121 -9.41 -7.47 27.49
N GLN A 122 -8.13 -7.48 27.91
CA GLN A 122 -7.05 -6.91 27.12
C GLN A 122 -6.76 -7.74 25.85
N MET A 123 -6.87 -9.07 25.92
CA MET A 123 -6.75 -9.93 24.73
C MET A 123 -7.88 -9.69 23.73
N VAL A 124 -9.12 -9.61 24.20
CA VAL A 124 -10.28 -9.35 23.34
C VAL A 124 -10.23 -7.93 22.75
N LYS A 125 -9.77 -6.95 23.54
CA LYS A 125 -9.59 -5.56 23.09
C LYS A 125 -8.48 -5.41 22.05
N THR A 126 -7.37 -6.14 22.20
CA THR A 126 -6.18 -6.03 21.33
C THR A 126 -6.33 -6.88 20.07
N TYR A 127 -6.93 -8.07 20.18
CA TYR A 127 -6.96 -9.05 19.09
C TYR A 127 -8.36 -9.26 18.50
N GLY A 128 -9.43 -8.88 19.21
CA GLY A 128 -10.79 -9.32 18.90
C GLY A 128 -11.07 -10.73 19.48
N PRO A 129 -12.34 -11.07 19.76
CA PRO A 129 -12.71 -12.29 20.49
C PRO A 129 -12.23 -13.57 19.78
N GLU A 130 -12.30 -13.62 18.45
CA GLU A 130 -11.96 -14.80 17.67
C GLU A 130 -10.44 -15.04 17.57
N ARG A 131 -9.64 -13.98 17.38
CA ARG A 131 -8.17 -14.08 17.37
C ARG A 131 -7.61 -14.31 18.77
N ALA A 132 -8.23 -13.76 19.81
CA ALA A 132 -7.85 -14.01 21.20
C ALA A 132 -7.92 -15.51 21.56
N LEU A 133 -8.91 -16.24 21.04
CA LEU A 133 -9.00 -17.70 21.22
C LEU A 133 -7.89 -18.46 20.51
N ASN A 134 -7.58 -18.07 19.26
CA ASN A 134 -6.49 -18.68 18.49
C ASN A 134 -5.12 -18.46 19.16
N ILE A 135 -4.86 -17.25 19.63
CA ILE A 135 -3.65 -16.89 20.37
C ILE A 135 -3.53 -17.70 21.66
N THR A 136 -4.61 -17.79 22.46
CA THR A 136 -4.65 -18.63 23.68
C THR A 136 -4.30 -20.08 23.38
N LEU A 137 -4.85 -20.67 22.32
CA LEU A 137 -4.53 -22.06 21.93
C LEU A 137 -3.09 -22.24 21.45
N ARG A 138 -2.50 -21.24 20.78
CA ARG A 138 -1.08 -21.24 20.38
C ARG A 138 -0.17 -21.18 21.61
N ILE A 139 -0.47 -20.31 22.57
CA ILE A 139 0.29 -20.18 23.83
C ILE A 139 0.20 -21.47 24.64
N LEU A 140 -0.99 -22.01 24.85
CA LEU A 140 -1.18 -23.26 25.61
C LEU A 140 -0.45 -24.44 24.95
N ARG A 141 -0.34 -24.45 23.61
CA ARG A 141 0.43 -25.46 22.87
C ARG A 141 1.94 -25.26 23.02
N GLY A 142 2.41 -24.01 23.14
CA GLY A 142 3.79 -23.67 23.50
C GLY A 142 4.12 -24.13 24.91
N MET A 143 3.27 -23.80 25.88
CA MET A 143 3.41 -24.20 27.28
C MET A 143 3.38 -25.73 27.48
N LYS A 144 2.53 -26.46 26.75
CA LYS A 144 2.50 -27.94 26.79
C LYS A 144 3.75 -28.62 26.20
N ARG A 145 4.54 -27.92 25.38
CA ARG A 145 5.81 -28.43 24.84
C ARG A 145 6.98 -28.24 25.80
N GLU A 146 6.83 -27.40 26.82
CA GLU A 146 7.86 -27.08 27.82
C GLU A 146 7.84 -27.98 29.08
N THR A 147 7.35 -29.21 28.96
CA THR A 147 7.64 -30.25 29.97
C THR A 147 8.19 -31.48 29.26
N PRO A 148 9.48 -31.79 29.42
CA PRO A 148 9.94 -32.39 30.67
C PRO A 148 11.26 -31.84 31.25
N LYS A 149 11.28 -31.72 32.59
CA LYS A 149 12.40 -31.85 33.54
C LYS A 149 13.82 -31.58 33.01
N LEU A 150 14.32 -30.38 33.28
CA LEU A 150 15.69 -30.18 33.76
C LEU A 150 15.62 -29.37 35.06
N GLU A 151 15.78 -30.07 36.19
CA GLU A 151 16.43 -29.45 37.34
C GLU A 151 17.83 -29.07 36.88
N MET A 152 18.17 -27.78 36.90
CA MET A 152 19.56 -27.37 36.91
C MET A 152 19.69 -26.08 37.71
N ASP A 153 20.46 -26.21 38.78
CA ASP A 153 20.67 -25.29 39.87
C ASP A 153 21.06 -23.88 39.42
N CYS A 154 20.57 -22.89 40.17
CA CYS A 154 21.12 -21.54 40.17
C CYS A 154 22.57 -21.56 40.71
N PRO A 155 23.56 -20.97 40.01
CA PRO A 155 24.75 -20.43 40.64
C PRO A 155 24.53 -18.94 40.99
N PRO A 156 25.24 -18.42 42.01
CA PRO A 156 24.91 -17.16 42.66
C PRO A 156 25.32 -15.94 41.82
N ILE A 157 24.59 -14.84 42.09
CA ILE A 157 24.93 -13.47 41.72
C ILE A 157 26.37 -13.19 42.16
N LEU A 158 27.28 -12.99 41.21
CA LEU A 158 28.62 -12.48 41.46
C LEU A 158 28.68 -11.01 41.04
N ASP A 159 29.08 -10.21 42.02
CA ASP A 159 29.31 -8.78 41.98
C ASP A 159 30.22 -8.35 40.81
N ILE A 160 29.85 -7.27 40.13
CA ILE A 160 30.78 -6.51 39.29
C ILE A 160 31.51 -5.50 40.20
N PRO A 161 32.86 -5.53 40.29
CA PRO A 161 33.59 -4.56 41.11
C PRO A 161 33.59 -3.15 40.51
N LEU A 162 33.18 -2.17 41.30
CA LEU A 162 33.57 -0.77 41.15
C LEU A 162 35.08 -0.64 41.39
N GLU A 163 35.89 -0.38 40.36
CA GLU A 163 37.11 0.43 40.46
C GLU A 163 37.49 0.97 39.07
N MET A 164 37.17 2.24 38.81
CA MET A 164 37.96 3.18 38.01
C MET A 164 37.21 4.52 37.89
N ALA A 165 37.07 5.22 39.01
CA ALA A 165 36.84 6.66 39.03
C ALA A 165 37.17 7.19 40.42
N ASN A 166 38.40 7.66 40.61
CA ASN A 166 38.70 8.79 41.50
C ASN A 166 40.15 9.25 41.33
N SER A 167 40.29 10.42 40.69
CA SER A 167 41.17 11.52 41.08
C SER A 167 40.83 12.63 40.08
N VAL A 168 40.31 13.80 40.47
CA VAL A 168 40.97 14.77 41.33
C VAL A 168 39.91 15.56 42.12
N ASN A 169 40.14 15.69 43.43
CA ASN A 169 39.45 16.61 44.33
C ASN A 169 39.78 18.07 44.00
N THR A 170 38.80 18.97 44.09
CA THR A 170 39.03 20.25 44.76
C THR A 170 37.76 20.66 45.51
N GLU A 171 37.97 20.95 46.79
CA GLU A 171 37.02 21.32 47.83
C GLU A 171 36.29 22.63 47.54
N VAL A 172 35.04 22.79 48.00
CA VAL A 172 34.64 23.75 49.06
C VAL A 172 33.21 23.39 49.52
N ALA A 173 33.06 23.29 50.84
CA ALA A 173 31.85 22.98 51.63
C ALA A 173 30.72 24.04 51.46
N VAL A 174 29.45 23.85 51.84
CA VAL A 174 28.93 23.57 53.19
C VAL A 174 27.40 23.25 53.12
N ASN A 175 27.01 22.18 53.81
CA ASN A 175 25.78 21.81 54.56
C ASN A 175 24.36 21.81 53.96
N THR A 176 23.87 20.58 53.70
CA THR A 176 22.85 19.78 54.42
C THR A 176 21.74 20.45 55.27
N GLN A 177 20.48 20.08 54.98
CA GLN A 177 19.48 19.54 55.94
C GLN A 177 18.27 18.99 55.14
N GLU A 178 18.10 17.68 55.01
CA GLU A 178 17.25 16.80 55.84
C GLU A 178 15.81 17.30 56.07
N ASN A 179 14.83 16.62 55.45
CA ASN A 179 13.82 15.85 56.19
C ASN A 179 12.84 15.11 55.27
N THR A 180 12.88 13.79 55.36
CA THR A 180 11.81 12.84 55.01
C THR A 180 10.77 12.83 56.13
N GLN A 181 9.46 12.83 55.83
CA GLN A 181 8.47 11.83 56.28
C GLN A 181 6.99 12.28 56.20
N ARG A 182 6.20 11.39 55.58
CA ARG A 182 4.89 10.82 56.00
C ARG A 182 3.56 11.49 55.65
N MET A 183 2.79 10.66 54.94
CA MET A 183 1.40 10.18 55.19
C MET A 183 0.21 11.07 54.80
N ASP A 184 -0.38 10.70 53.67
CA ASP A 184 -1.72 10.11 53.48
C ASP A 184 -2.99 10.68 54.14
N GLU A 185 -4.00 10.72 53.26
CA GLU A 185 -5.45 10.58 53.43
C GLU A 185 -6.36 11.83 53.58
N GLU A 186 -7.11 12.04 52.49
CA GLU A 186 -8.59 12.12 52.41
C GLU A 186 -9.31 13.45 52.09
N LEU A 187 -10.34 13.24 51.26
CA LEU A 187 -11.53 14.05 50.96
C LEU A 187 -11.47 15.05 49.78
N GLY A 188 -12.11 14.62 48.70
CA GLY A 188 -12.20 15.31 47.42
C GLY A 188 -13.15 16.51 47.36
N ARG A 189 -13.07 17.17 46.20
CA ARG A 189 -14.15 17.98 45.65
C ARG A 189 -13.94 18.14 44.14
N GLU A 190 -14.89 17.65 43.36
CA GLU A 190 -15.04 17.96 41.93
C GLU A 190 -15.13 19.47 41.67
N ARG A 191 -14.39 19.94 40.66
CA ARG A 191 -14.94 20.76 39.56
C ARG A 191 -13.91 20.92 38.45
N GLY A 192 -14.36 20.66 37.23
CA GLY A 192 -13.52 20.32 36.09
C GLY A 192 -13.00 21.47 35.24
N SER A 193 -12.14 21.08 34.31
CA SER A 193 -11.99 21.63 32.96
C SER A 193 -11.23 20.59 32.10
N PRO A 194 -11.46 20.56 30.78
CA PRO A 194 -11.44 19.33 29.99
C PRO A 194 -10.03 18.85 29.65
N LEU A 195 -9.86 17.53 29.73
CA LEU A 195 -8.69 16.81 29.26
C LEU A 195 -8.51 16.99 27.75
N PHE A 196 -7.28 17.35 27.39
CA PHE A 196 -6.71 17.17 26.07
C PHE A 196 -6.99 15.73 25.58
N LEU A 197 -7.67 15.59 24.45
CA LEU A 197 -7.68 14.31 23.74
C LEU A 197 -6.26 14.06 23.20
N GLU A 198 -5.63 13.03 23.76
CA GLU A 198 -4.37 12.48 23.28
C GLU A 198 -4.52 12.00 21.83
N HIS A 199 -3.47 12.24 21.06
CA HIS A 199 -3.38 11.94 19.65
C HIS A 199 -3.42 10.41 19.45
N HIS A 200 -4.46 9.93 18.78
CA HIS A 200 -4.53 8.53 18.32
C HIS A 200 -3.38 8.26 17.34
N HIS A 201 -2.58 7.25 17.65
CA HIS A 201 -1.54 6.67 16.79
C HIS A 201 -2.07 6.39 15.37
N MET A 202 -1.34 6.89 14.36
CA MET A 202 -1.60 6.69 12.93
C MET A 202 -1.47 5.20 12.55
N SER A 203 -2.60 4.54 12.27
CA SER A 203 -2.60 3.32 11.45
C SER A 203 -2.23 3.70 10.01
N SER A 204 -1.39 2.90 9.34
CA SER A 204 -1.16 3.06 7.90
C SER A 204 -2.47 2.93 7.13
N PRO A 205 -2.67 3.69 6.04
CA PRO A 205 -3.87 3.58 5.22
C PRO A 205 -3.92 2.20 4.53
N ASP A 206 -5.12 1.62 4.43
CA ASP A 206 -5.36 0.42 3.65
C ASP A 206 -5.35 0.76 2.15
N GLU A 207 -4.58 0.04 1.36
CA GLU A 207 -4.50 0.29 -0.08
C GLU A 207 -5.70 -0.34 -0.82
N PHE A 208 -6.24 0.37 -1.81
CA PHE A 208 -7.26 -0.15 -2.72
C PHE A 208 -6.99 0.28 -4.17
N THR A 209 -7.45 -0.54 -5.11
CA THR A 209 -7.48 -0.21 -6.53
C THR A 209 -8.91 0.19 -6.92
N PRO A 210 -9.14 1.39 -7.48
CA PRO A 210 -10.48 1.84 -7.85
C PRO A 210 -10.98 1.08 -9.08
N GLU A 211 -12.31 0.94 -9.18
CA GLU A 211 -12.95 0.57 -10.43
C GLU A 211 -12.87 1.75 -11.41
N ILE A 212 -12.50 1.50 -12.65
CA ILE A 212 -12.33 2.54 -13.68
C ILE A 212 -13.48 2.45 -14.68
N HIS A 213 -14.15 3.57 -14.90
CA HIS A 213 -15.18 3.72 -15.91
C HIS A 213 -14.79 4.80 -16.91
N ASP A 214 -14.57 4.41 -18.16
CA ASP A 214 -14.30 5.34 -19.26
C ASP A 214 -15.61 5.60 -20.03
N GLN A 215 -16.15 6.82 -19.95
CA GLN A 215 -17.30 7.28 -20.74
C GLN A 215 -16.99 8.63 -21.38
N ASP A 216 -17.30 8.81 -22.67
CA ASP A 216 -17.16 10.09 -23.39
C ASP A 216 -15.78 10.78 -23.21
N ASN A 217 -14.69 10.03 -23.30
CA ASN A 217 -13.30 10.49 -23.04
C ASN A 217 -13.06 11.06 -21.63
N ARG A 218 -13.94 10.79 -20.68
CA ARG A 218 -13.77 11.13 -19.26
C ARG A 218 -13.61 9.86 -18.46
N ARG A 219 -12.45 9.76 -17.80
CA ARG A 219 -12.17 8.68 -16.87
C ARG A 219 -12.78 9.02 -15.51
N GLU A 220 -13.57 8.11 -14.97
CA GLU A 220 -14.11 8.21 -13.62
C GLU A 220 -13.65 7.01 -12.81
N TYR A 221 -13.21 7.29 -11.58
CA TYR A 221 -12.77 6.29 -10.62
C TYR A 221 -13.87 6.08 -9.60
N ARG A 222 -14.10 4.83 -9.24
CA ARG A 222 -15.10 4.41 -8.28
C ARG A 222 -14.47 3.61 -7.17
N PHE A 223 -14.73 4.04 -5.94
CA PHE A 223 -14.30 3.38 -4.73
C PHE A 223 -15.51 2.95 -3.92
N GLN A 224 -15.62 1.64 -3.67
CA GLN A 224 -16.57 1.08 -2.72
C GLN A 224 -15.81 0.78 -1.42
N CYS A 225 -16.13 1.53 -0.35
CA CYS A 225 -15.51 1.32 0.94
C CYS A 225 -16.34 0.31 1.76
N PRO A 226 -15.69 -0.67 2.42
CA PRO A 226 -16.40 -1.68 3.21
C PRO A 226 -16.87 -1.16 4.57
N SER A 227 -16.13 -0.21 5.15
CA SER A 227 -16.40 0.34 6.49
C SER A 227 -15.69 1.69 6.69
N ALA A 228 -15.89 2.31 7.86
CA ALA A 228 -15.00 3.37 8.34
C ALA A 228 -13.53 2.91 8.33
N GLY A 229 -12.63 3.85 8.04
CA GLY A 229 -11.21 3.56 7.89
C GLY A 229 -10.48 4.62 7.08
N LEU A 230 -9.18 4.42 6.89
CA LEU A 230 -8.33 5.29 6.07
C LEU A 230 -7.86 4.47 4.86
N PHE A 231 -8.20 4.90 3.65
CA PHE A 231 -8.00 4.13 2.42
C PHE A 231 -7.21 4.91 1.38
N GLN A 232 -6.12 4.36 0.87
CA GLN A 232 -5.27 4.97 -0.15
C GLN A 232 -5.49 4.33 -1.52
N CYS A 233 -5.75 5.16 -2.52
CA CYS A 233 -5.87 4.73 -3.91
C CYS A 233 -4.48 4.42 -4.51
N SER A 234 -4.31 3.21 -5.03
CA SER A 234 -3.07 2.76 -5.68
C SER A 234 -2.73 3.51 -6.99
N ILE A 235 -3.73 4.06 -7.68
CA ILE A 235 -3.57 4.75 -8.97
C ILE A 235 -3.30 6.25 -8.78
N THR A 236 -4.20 6.94 -8.08
CA THR A 236 -4.15 8.40 -7.95
C THR A 236 -3.39 8.88 -6.73
N GLY A 237 -3.09 7.99 -5.78
CA GLY A 237 -2.50 8.34 -4.50
C GLY A 237 -3.43 9.06 -3.54
N LEU A 238 -4.69 9.34 -3.91
CA LEU A 238 -5.66 9.96 -3.01
C LEU A 238 -5.92 9.08 -1.78
N VAL A 239 -6.03 9.70 -0.60
CA VAL A 239 -6.44 8.99 0.62
C VAL A 239 -7.79 9.52 1.10
N PHE A 240 -8.68 8.60 1.46
CA PHE A 240 -10.02 8.87 1.97
C PHE A 240 -10.13 8.40 3.41
N ARG A 241 -10.51 9.30 4.32
CA ARG A 241 -10.98 8.91 5.66
C ARG A 241 -12.50 8.77 5.61
N MET A 242 -12.96 7.54 5.75
CA MET A 242 -14.37 7.18 5.77
C MET A 242 -14.86 7.11 7.22
N GLU A 243 -16.02 7.70 7.49
CA GLU A 243 -16.74 7.60 8.76
C GLU A 243 -18.09 6.90 8.59
N GLY A 244 -18.53 6.21 9.64
CA GLY A 244 -19.82 5.51 9.70
C GLY A 244 -19.69 3.98 9.74
N GLU A 245 -20.76 3.32 10.17
CA GLU A 245 -20.80 1.86 10.39
C GLU A 245 -21.19 1.06 9.14
N GLY A 246 -21.25 1.68 7.95
CA GLY A 246 -21.76 1.07 6.72
C GLY A 246 -20.90 1.32 5.49
N GLU A 247 -21.25 0.62 4.41
CA GLU A 247 -20.58 0.71 3.11
C GLU A 247 -20.65 2.13 2.54
N GLY A 248 -19.50 2.64 2.10
CA GLY A 248 -19.36 3.92 1.44
C GLY A 248 -19.16 3.76 -0.06
N GLU A 249 -19.53 4.77 -0.83
CA GLU A 249 -19.30 4.80 -2.27
C GLU A 249 -18.91 6.22 -2.71
N VAL A 250 -17.70 6.33 -3.27
CA VAL A 250 -17.10 7.58 -3.72
C VAL A 250 -16.74 7.45 -5.20
N LEU A 251 -17.26 8.37 -5.99
CA LEU A 251 -16.84 8.60 -7.37
C LEU A 251 -15.94 9.82 -7.41
N TYR A 252 -14.85 9.74 -8.15
CA TYR A 252 -13.97 10.89 -8.35
C TYR A 252 -13.32 10.87 -9.72
N ARG A 253 -12.93 12.06 -10.18
CA ARG A 253 -12.24 12.25 -11.46
C ARG A 253 -11.54 13.59 -11.52
N THR A 254 -10.56 13.70 -12.40
CA THR A 254 -9.89 14.95 -12.71
C THR A 254 -10.82 15.89 -13.51
N VAL A 255 -10.70 17.19 -13.24
CA VAL A 255 -11.39 18.27 -13.96
C VAL A 255 -10.42 19.42 -14.24
N PRO A 256 -10.63 20.20 -15.31
CA PRO A 256 -9.79 21.36 -15.60
C PRO A 256 -9.90 22.44 -14.53
N TRP A 257 -8.77 23.08 -14.25
CA TRP A 257 -8.70 24.31 -13.46
C TRP A 257 -9.20 25.53 -14.25
N ASP A 258 -9.94 26.42 -13.59
CA ASP A 258 -10.10 27.80 -14.09
C ASP A 258 -8.85 28.62 -13.74
N ARG A 259 -7.92 28.70 -14.70
CA ARG A 259 -6.66 29.43 -14.52
C ARG A 259 -6.83 30.93 -14.35
N ARG A 260 -7.88 31.51 -14.96
CA ARG A 260 -8.10 32.96 -14.86
C ARG A 260 -8.48 33.33 -13.44
N LEU A 261 -9.34 32.52 -12.82
CA LEU A 261 -9.77 32.73 -11.44
C LEU A 261 -8.61 32.52 -10.45
N LEU A 262 -7.80 31.47 -10.63
CA LEU A 262 -6.60 31.25 -9.81
C LEU A 262 -5.62 32.43 -9.91
N ALA A 263 -5.31 32.88 -11.13
CA ALA A 263 -4.38 33.96 -11.36
C ALA A 263 -4.86 35.29 -10.75
N GLN A 264 -6.16 35.59 -10.81
CA GLN A 264 -6.76 36.77 -10.16
C GLN A 264 -6.61 36.75 -8.64
N ARG A 265 -6.51 35.57 -8.05
CA ARG A 265 -6.36 35.36 -6.60
C ARG A 265 -4.90 35.17 -6.17
N GLY A 266 -3.94 35.33 -7.08
CA GLY A 266 -2.51 35.15 -6.79
C GLY A 266 -2.11 33.69 -6.54
N LYS A 267 -2.85 32.73 -7.12
CA LYS A 267 -2.65 31.30 -6.90
C LYS A 267 -2.26 30.59 -8.20
N ARG A 268 -1.52 29.49 -8.06
CA ARG A 268 -1.18 28.54 -9.14
C ARG A 268 -1.62 27.12 -8.73
N PRO A 269 -2.01 26.25 -9.68
CA PRO A 269 -2.15 24.82 -9.42
C PRO A 269 -0.87 24.21 -8.83
N ALA A 270 -1.03 23.26 -7.91
CA ALA A 270 0.05 22.40 -7.38
C ALA A 270 -0.34 20.91 -7.44
N GLY A 271 -1.38 20.59 -8.19
CA GLY A 271 -1.91 19.24 -8.39
C GLY A 271 -3.16 19.24 -9.26
N PRO A 272 -3.69 18.05 -9.58
CA PRO A 272 -4.97 17.92 -10.26
C PRO A 272 -6.11 18.49 -9.41
N LEU A 273 -7.15 19.03 -10.08
CA LEU A 273 -8.41 19.34 -9.43
C LEU A 273 -9.30 18.10 -9.54
N PHE A 274 -9.73 17.56 -8.41
CA PHE A 274 -10.58 16.38 -8.36
C PHE A 274 -12.01 16.79 -8.06
N LYS A 275 -12.97 16.34 -8.90
CA LYS A 275 -14.38 16.39 -8.57
C LYS A 275 -14.75 15.12 -7.83
N PHE A 276 -15.32 15.25 -6.64
CA PHE A 276 -15.81 14.13 -5.85
C PHE A 276 -17.34 14.10 -5.84
N THR A 277 -17.90 12.91 -5.89
CA THR A 277 -19.33 12.65 -5.68
C THR A 277 -19.45 11.46 -4.74
N CYS A 278 -20.13 11.63 -3.62
CA CYS A 278 -20.39 10.52 -2.71
C CYS A 278 -21.84 10.07 -2.85
N LEU A 279 -22.00 8.78 -3.13
CA LEU A 279 -23.30 8.15 -3.29
C LEU A 279 -23.79 7.55 -1.97
N LYS A 280 -22.86 7.09 -1.11
CA LYS A 280 -23.12 6.47 0.19
C LYS A 280 -21.96 6.71 1.17
N GLY A 281 -22.27 6.81 2.46
CA GLY A 281 -21.27 7.04 3.51
C GLY A 281 -20.89 8.51 3.68
N SER A 282 -19.96 8.79 4.60
CA SER A 282 -19.43 10.14 4.85
C SER A 282 -17.91 10.12 4.79
N VAL A 283 -17.34 10.88 3.84
CA VAL A 283 -15.91 11.19 3.83
C VAL A 283 -15.73 12.44 4.69
N CYS A 284 -14.99 12.32 5.77
CA CYS A 284 -14.72 13.45 6.67
C CYS A 284 -13.36 14.12 6.42
N GLN A 285 -12.43 13.40 5.76
CA GLN A 285 -11.09 13.91 5.48
C GLN A 285 -10.55 13.35 4.17
N LEU A 286 -9.89 14.21 3.39
CA LEU A 286 -9.19 13.89 2.14
C LEU A 286 -7.70 14.17 2.31
N HIS A 287 -6.86 13.28 1.79
CA HIS A 287 -5.43 13.55 1.63
C HIS A 287 -5.12 13.65 0.14
N LEU A 288 -4.70 14.84 -0.29
CA LEU A 288 -4.39 15.15 -1.69
C LEU A 288 -2.88 15.04 -1.93
N PRO A 289 -2.39 14.30 -2.93
CA PRO A 289 -0.95 14.14 -3.14
C PRO A 289 -0.29 15.41 -3.70
N HIS A 290 0.85 15.81 -3.11
CA HIS A 290 1.69 16.90 -3.62
C HIS A 290 3.10 16.41 -4.01
N CYS A 291 3.77 17.21 -4.84
CA CYS A 291 5.12 16.90 -5.33
C CYS A 291 6.24 17.61 -4.56
N GLN A 292 5.90 18.55 -3.68
CA GLN A 292 6.89 19.42 -3.05
C GLN A 292 7.97 18.65 -2.26
N ILE A 293 9.23 19.04 -2.45
CA ILE A 293 10.37 18.59 -1.65
C ILE A 293 10.73 19.74 -0.71
N HIS A 294 10.62 19.51 0.60
CA HIS A 294 10.85 20.57 1.59
C HIS A 294 12.30 20.60 2.03
N SER A 295 12.94 21.76 1.89
CA SER A 295 14.25 22.06 2.45
C SER A 295 14.02 23.06 3.59
N GLU A 296 13.90 22.55 4.81
CA GLU A 296 13.93 23.29 6.10
C GLU A 296 12.77 24.28 6.41
N GLY A 297 11.92 24.68 5.46
CA GLY A 297 10.87 25.71 5.66
C GLY A 297 9.40 25.26 5.62
N GLY A 298 9.11 23.95 5.56
CA GLY A 298 7.73 23.45 5.48
C GLY A 298 6.99 23.82 4.19
N CYS A 299 5.66 23.66 4.21
CA CYS A 299 4.78 23.73 3.03
C CYS A 299 3.70 24.82 3.17
N ASP A 300 3.94 25.84 3.98
CA ASP A 300 2.92 26.82 4.42
C ASP A 300 2.31 27.63 3.27
N PHE A 301 2.98 27.66 2.11
CA PHE A 301 2.51 28.27 0.87
C PHE A 301 1.51 27.41 0.07
N LEU A 302 1.25 26.18 0.52
CA LEU A 302 0.23 25.30 -0.06
C LEU A 302 -1.13 25.55 0.58
N SER A 303 -2.16 25.63 -0.26
CA SER A 303 -3.56 25.74 0.14
C SER A 303 -4.45 24.84 -0.70
N VAL A 304 -5.61 24.45 -0.20
CA VAL A 304 -6.57 23.65 -0.96
C VAL A 304 -7.65 24.56 -1.52
N ALA A 305 -7.81 24.60 -2.84
CA ALA A 305 -8.97 25.25 -3.44
C ALA A 305 -10.18 24.32 -3.30
N HIS A 306 -11.29 24.88 -2.81
CA HIS A 306 -12.60 24.26 -2.83
C HIS A 306 -13.46 25.04 -3.83
N VAL A 307 -13.92 24.36 -4.89
CA VAL A 307 -14.76 24.95 -5.94
C VAL A 307 -16.13 24.30 -5.90
N THR A 308 -17.12 25.09 -5.52
CA THR A 308 -18.52 24.67 -5.37
C THR A 308 -19.23 24.53 -6.72
N ASP A 309 -20.46 24.01 -6.73
CA ASP A 309 -21.23 23.77 -7.96
C ASP A 309 -21.68 25.05 -8.66
N ASP A 310 -21.75 26.19 -7.96
CA ASP A 310 -21.96 27.52 -8.53
C ASP A 310 -20.65 28.17 -9.04
N ASP A 311 -19.57 27.39 -9.14
CA ASP A 311 -18.22 27.81 -9.52
C ASP A 311 -17.63 28.91 -8.64
N SER A 312 -18.16 29.09 -7.42
CA SER A 312 -17.48 29.87 -6.39
C SER A 312 -16.23 29.13 -5.93
N MET A 313 -15.14 29.87 -5.71
CA MET A 313 -13.84 29.30 -5.31
C MET A 313 -13.36 29.94 -4.02
N GLU A 314 -13.12 29.10 -3.03
CA GLU A 314 -12.48 29.46 -1.76
C GLU A 314 -11.18 28.70 -1.55
N PHE A 315 -10.29 29.26 -0.73
CA PHE A 315 -9.00 28.65 -0.41
C PHE A 315 -8.98 28.26 1.06
N LEU A 316 -8.97 26.96 1.30
CA LEU A 316 -8.93 26.35 2.61
C LEU A 316 -7.47 26.15 3.02
N ARG A 317 -7.20 26.41 4.31
CA ARG A 317 -5.92 26.05 4.90
C ARG A 317 -5.88 24.54 5.16
N PRO A 318 -4.77 23.87 4.86
CA PRO A 318 -4.58 22.47 5.24
C PRO A 318 -4.80 22.25 6.74
N HIS A 319 -5.33 21.10 7.11
CA HIS A 319 -5.31 20.64 8.49
C HIS A 319 -3.88 20.24 8.90
N GLU A 320 -3.21 19.52 8.00
CA GLU A 320 -1.84 19.08 8.12
C GLU A 320 -1.25 18.91 6.72
N THR A 321 0.05 19.13 6.57
CA THR A 321 0.77 18.80 5.34
C THR A 321 1.91 17.85 5.69
N THR A 322 1.90 16.67 5.10
CA THR A 322 2.95 15.67 5.28
C THR A 322 4.04 15.82 4.20
N GLU A 323 4.97 14.86 4.10
CA GLU A 323 5.96 14.87 3.01
C GLU A 323 5.37 14.56 1.61
N THR A 324 4.16 14.02 1.57
CA THR A 324 3.52 13.53 0.35
C THR A 324 2.10 14.04 0.17
N HIS A 325 1.42 14.47 1.24
CA HIS A 325 -0.01 14.76 1.20
C HIS A 325 -0.45 16.07 1.91
N VAL A 326 -1.32 16.72 1.17
CA VAL A 326 -2.44 17.62 1.45
C VAL A 326 -3.56 17.16 2.39
N ILE A 327 -3.48 17.20 3.73
CA ILE A 327 -4.59 16.72 4.58
C ILE A 327 -5.63 17.82 4.82
N LEU A 328 -6.89 17.56 4.44
CA LEU A 328 -8.02 18.47 4.60
C LEU A 328 -9.24 17.76 5.18
N ASN A 329 -9.85 18.35 6.21
CA ASN A 329 -11.18 17.93 6.68
C ASN A 329 -12.26 18.54 5.78
N ILE A 330 -13.17 17.71 5.29
CA ILE A 330 -14.24 18.13 4.38
C ILE A 330 -15.61 17.86 5.00
N ASN A 331 -16.55 18.78 4.77
CA ASN A 331 -17.93 18.67 5.26
C ASN A 331 -18.93 18.43 4.12
N GLY A 332 -18.43 18.26 2.89
CA GLY A 332 -19.25 18.09 1.69
C GLY A 332 -18.42 17.71 0.47
N PHE A 333 -19.11 17.18 -0.54
CA PHE A 333 -18.50 16.72 -1.77
C PHE A 333 -18.60 17.81 -2.83
N SER A 334 -17.45 18.20 -3.35
CA SER A 334 -17.34 19.15 -4.44
C SER A 334 -16.02 18.97 -5.17
N LYS A 335 -15.47 20.03 -5.76
CA LYS A 335 -14.15 19.97 -6.40
C LYS A 335 -13.07 20.44 -5.41
N TYR A 336 -12.04 19.64 -5.22
CA TYR A 336 -10.89 19.98 -4.37
C TYR A 336 -9.57 19.76 -5.09
N GLY A 337 -8.62 20.68 -4.93
CA GLY A 337 -7.32 20.60 -5.56
C GLY A 337 -6.29 21.46 -4.85
N ILE A 338 -5.02 21.05 -4.90
CA ILE A 338 -3.94 21.77 -4.24
C ILE A 338 -3.53 22.97 -5.10
N THR A 339 -3.29 24.08 -4.42
CA THR A 339 -2.81 25.33 -4.99
C THR A 339 -1.59 25.81 -4.22
N LYS A 340 -0.74 26.58 -4.89
CA LYS A 340 0.40 27.27 -4.30
C LYS A 340 0.26 28.77 -4.51
N ASP A 341 0.80 29.57 -3.61
CA ASP A 341 0.94 31.01 -3.81
C ASP A 341 1.82 31.31 -5.03
N LYS A 342 1.49 32.36 -5.78
CA LYS A 342 2.27 32.76 -6.95
C LYS A 342 3.68 33.21 -6.56
N GLU A 343 3.81 33.84 -5.39
CA GLU A 343 5.06 34.32 -4.81
C GLU A 343 5.77 33.26 -3.93
N ALA A 344 5.30 32.00 -3.97
CA ALA A 344 5.92 30.92 -3.22
C ALA A 344 7.40 30.72 -3.62
N PRO A 345 8.26 30.27 -2.69
CA PRO A 345 9.66 30.03 -2.98
C PRO A 345 9.82 28.94 -4.05
N VAL A 346 10.64 29.21 -5.06
CA VAL A 346 11.02 28.23 -6.07
C VAL A 346 11.82 27.13 -5.38
N SER A 347 11.31 25.91 -5.46
CA SER A 347 11.89 24.75 -4.79
C SER A 347 11.65 23.49 -5.62
N PRO A 348 12.58 22.53 -5.60
CA PRO A 348 12.43 21.31 -6.38
C PRO A 348 11.19 20.50 -5.98
N ILE A 349 10.58 19.86 -6.98
CA ILE A 349 9.45 18.95 -6.82
C ILE A 349 9.82 17.56 -7.34
N ARG A 350 9.11 16.55 -6.84
CA ARG A 350 9.12 15.19 -7.41
C ARG A 350 8.50 15.27 -8.81
N GLY A 351 9.28 14.92 -9.82
CA GLY A 351 8.90 14.97 -11.23
C GLY A 351 8.99 13.61 -11.92
N LEU A 352 8.56 13.60 -13.18
CA LEU A 352 8.52 12.47 -14.09
C LEU A 352 9.07 12.87 -15.46
N VAL A 353 9.81 11.98 -16.09
CA VAL A 353 10.17 12.00 -17.51
C VAL A 353 9.44 10.85 -18.18
N LEU A 354 8.39 11.15 -18.94
CA LEU A 354 7.63 10.15 -19.69
C LEU A 354 8.02 10.17 -21.16
N LEU A 355 8.10 8.99 -21.76
CA LEU A 355 8.58 8.79 -23.12
C LEU A 355 7.51 8.14 -24.00
N PHE A 356 7.16 8.79 -25.11
CA PHE A 356 6.26 8.24 -26.11
C PHE A 356 6.94 8.22 -27.46
N TYR A 357 7.15 7.03 -28.01
CA TYR A 357 7.90 6.81 -29.23
C TYR A 357 6.99 6.51 -30.39
N GLN A 358 7.15 7.29 -31.46
CA GLN A 358 6.53 7.02 -32.75
C GLN A 358 7.53 6.25 -33.61
N LEU A 359 7.11 5.07 -34.08
CA LEU A 359 7.93 4.17 -34.89
C LEU A 359 8.47 4.84 -36.16
N PRO A 360 9.58 4.32 -36.72
CA PRO A 360 10.13 4.81 -37.97
C PRO A 360 9.11 4.72 -39.12
N ASP A 361 9.01 5.78 -39.92
CA ASP A 361 8.22 5.80 -41.15
C ASP A 361 9.00 5.19 -42.34
N ASP A 362 8.40 5.20 -43.54
CA ASP A 362 9.05 4.70 -44.78
C ASP A 362 10.36 5.43 -45.11
N THR A 363 10.62 6.59 -44.51
CA THR A 363 11.84 7.36 -44.66
C THR A 363 12.83 7.14 -43.51
N ASN A 364 12.59 6.13 -42.66
CA ASN A 364 13.32 5.81 -41.43
C ASN A 364 13.34 6.95 -40.41
N ASN A 365 12.42 7.92 -40.52
CA ASN A 365 12.30 8.97 -39.53
C ASN A 365 11.42 8.48 -38.39
N SER A 366 11.92 8.59 -37.16
CA SER A 366 11.15 8.32 -35.95
C SER A 366 11.18 9.51 -35.01
N THR A 367 10.23 9.57 -34.09
CA THR A 367 10.12 10.69 -33.14
C THR A 367 9.88 10.17 -31.74
N LEU A 368 10.70 10.63 -30.80
CA LEU A 368 10.53 10.39 -29.37
C LEU A 368 10.04 11.68 -28.69
N ASN A 369 8.82 11.62 -28.15
CA ASN A 369 8.25 12.66 -27.33
C ASN A 369 8.72 12.48 -25.89
N VAL A 370 9.29 13.53 -25.31
CA VAL A 370 9.75 13.57 -23.92
C VAL A 370 8.91 14.57 -23.16
N LEU A 371 8.16 14.11 -22.17
CA LEU A 371 7.29 14.93 -21.33
C LEU A 371 7.91 15.08 -19.94
N LEU A 372 8.10 16.32 -19.49
CA LEU A 372 8.44 16.64 -18.10
C LEU A 372 7.17 16.97 -17.33
N LEU A 373 6.83 16.18 -16.31
CA LEU A 373 5.57 16.31 -15.57
C LEU A 373 5.78 16.25 -14.04
N PRO A 374 4.91 16.88 -13.23
CA PRO A 374 4.85 16.63 -11.80
C PRO A 374 4.50 15.17 -11.48
N ARG A 375 4.98 14.62 -10.35
CA ARG A 375 4.72 13.23 -9.95
C ARG A 375 3.25 12.90 -9.64
N ASN A 376 2.43 13.91 -9.30
CA ASN A 376 1.03 13.73 -8.94
C ASN A 376 0.07 13.73 -10.14
N VAL A 377 0.59 13.58 -11.36
CA VAL A 377 -0.22 13.30 -12.56
C VAL A 377 -0.56 11.81 -12.63
N ASP A 378 -1.73 11.49 -13.15
CA ASP A 378 -2.11 10.11 -13.47
C ASP A 378 -1.43 9.67 -14.78
N ILE A 379 -0.47 8.76 -14.67
CA ILE A 379 0.33 8.28 -15.82
C ILE A 379 -0.55 7.55 -16.85
N ASP A 380 -1.58 6.83 -16.42
CA ASP A 380 -2.47 6.11 -17.33
C ASP A 380 -3.34 7.11 -18.10
N GLU A 381 -3.78 8.20 -17.45
CA GLU A 381 -4.50 9.28 -18.13
C GLU A 381 -3.60 9.96 -19.17
N VAL A 382 -2.35 10.29 -18.82
CA VAL A 382 -1.36 10.87 -19.74
C VAL A 382 -1.14 9.94 -20.93
N SER A 383 -0.88 8.65 -20.66
CA SER A 383 -0.63 7.64 -21.68
C SER A 383 -1.81 7.52 -22.62
N ARG A 384 -3.02 7.41 -22.08
CA ARG A 384 -4.24 7.38 -22.89
C ARG A 384 -4.34 8.63 -23.77
N LEU A 385 -4.10 9.83 -23.24
CA LEU A 385 -4.20 11.07 -24.01
C LEU A 385 -3.16 11.14 -25.12
N GLU A 386 -1.91 10.77 -24.85
CA GLU A 386 -0.81 10.78 -25.84
C GLU A 386 -0.99 9.73 -26.95
N LEU A 387 -1.52 8.55 -26.58
CA LEU A 387 -1.84 7.46 -27.51
C LEU A 387 -3.10 7.74 -28.34
N CYS A 388 -4.08 8.49 -27.80
CA CYS A 388 -5.35 8.77 -28.47
C CYS A 388 -5.33 9.99 -29.42
N VAL A 389 -4.18 10.66 -29.61
CA VAL A 389 -4.11 11.87 -30.45
C VAL A 389 -4.42 11.55 -31.93
N ARG A 390 -5.67 11.89 -32.31
CA ARG A 390 -6.28 12.13 -33.65
C ARG A 390 -7.04 10.99 -34.36
N LYS A 391 -8.23 10.67 -33.84
CA LYS A 391 -9.38 10.18 -34.65
C LYS A 391 -10.02 11.28 -35.50
N GLY A 392 -9.22 11.98 -36.30
CA GLY A 392 -9.67 13.14 -37.07
C GLY A 392 -9.12 13.15 -38.49
N GLY A 393 -9.75 12.39 -39.38
CA GLY A 393 -9.49 12.40 -40.82
C GLY A 393 -8.82 11.13 -41.34
N GLU A 394 -9.28 10.65 -42.49
CA GLU A 394 -8.77 9.50 -43.24
C GLU A 394 -7.26 9.65 -43.49
N GLY A 395 -6.43 8.99 -42.67
CA GLY A 395 -4.98 9.00 -42.77
C GLY A 395 -4.41 7.92 -41.85
N MET A 396 -3.45 7.16 -42.37
CA MET A 396 -2.83 5.99 -41.72
C MET A 396 -2.28 6.36 -40.33
N GLU A 397 -2.68 5.57 -39.34
CA GLU A 397 -2.42 5.75 -37.91
C GLU A 397 -0.93 5.68 -37.60
N THR A 398 -0.38 6.66 -36.90
CA THR A 398 0.95 6.53 -36.27
C THR A 398 0.75 6.21 -34.80
N GLU A 399 0.65 4.92 -34.50
CA GLU A 399 0.61 4.40 -33.14
C GLU A 399 1.89 4.82 -32.41
N LYS A 400 1.74 5.56 -31.31
CA LYS A 400 2.85 5.83 -30.39
C LYS A 400 2.96 4.66 -29.40
N ILE A 401 4.15 4.44 -28.89
CA ILE A 401 4.45 3.42 -27.89
C ILE A 401 4.93 4.13 -26.64
N TYR A 402 4.29 3.87 -25.51
CA TYR A 402 4.84 4.30 -24.22
C TYR A 402 6.08 3.47 -23.91
N ILE A 403 7.22 4.13 -23.71
CA ILE A 403 8.46 3.46 -23.32
C ILE A 403 8.51 3.39 -21.80
N GLU A 404 8.35 2.18 -21.27
CA GLU A 404 8.32 1.93 -19.84
C GLU A 404 9.73 1.82 -19.26
N ILE A 405 10.19 2.91 -18.66
CA ILE A 405 11.46 3.03 -17.93
C ILE A 405 11.21 3.81 -16.64
N ASN A 406 12.13 3.75 -15.67
CA ASN A 406 11.98 4.51 -14.42
C ASN A 406 11.91 6.04 -14.71
N PRO A 407 10.73 6.65 -14.54
CA PRO A 407 10.49 8.03 -14.98
C PRO A 407 10.87 9.05 -13.91
N ASN A 408 11.17 8.64 -12.67
CA ASN A 408 11.28 9.55 -11.54
C ASN A 408 12.50 10.47 -11.66
N CYS A 409 12.28 11.76 -11.44
CA CYS A 409 13.32 12.79 -11.39
C CYS A 409 12.96 13.89 -10.38
N ARG A 410 13.81 14.92 -10.29
CA ARG A 410 13.54 16.15 -9.54
C ARG A 410 13.49 17.31 -10.52
N LEU A 411 12.41 18.07 -10.52
CA LEU A 411 12.22 19.21 -11.42
C LEU A 411 12.02 20.47 -10.57
N THR A 412 12.57 21.58 -11.01
CA THR A 412 12.42 22.90 -10.39
C THR A 412 11.47 23.71 -11.26
N PRO A 413 10.33 24.16 -10.72
CA PRO A 413 9.40 25.01 -11.47
C PRO A 413 10.07 26.29 -11.98
N ASP A 414 9.64 26.76 -13.15
CA ASP A 414 10.12 27.99 -13.81
C ASP A 414 11.63 27.95 -14.15
N GLN A 415 12.23 26.74 -14.19
CA GLN A 415 13.63 26.51 -14.54
C GLN A 415 13.78 25.96 -15.96
N GLU A 416 14.83 26.35 -16.66
CA GLU A 416 15.15 25.85 -18.00
C GLU A 416 15.96 24.54 -17.96
N TYR A 417 15.54 23.61 -18.80
CA TYR A 417 16.15 22.30 -18.97
C TYR A 417 16.65 22.09 -20.39
N THR A 418 17.69 21.26 -20.53
CA THR A 418 18.22 20.81 -21.81
C THR A 418 18.18 19.29 -21.88
N LEU A 419 17.75 18.77 -23.02
CA LEU A 419 17.82 17.35 -23.35
C LEU A 419 19.01 17.12 -24.29
N SER A 420 19.79 16.10 -24.02
CA SER A 420 20.95 15.70 -24.83
C SER A 420 20.97 14.19 -25.04
N THR A 421 21.63 13.77 -26.13
CA THR A 421 21.85 12.35 -26.44
C THR A 421 23.32 12.09 -26.75
N ASP A 422 23.73 10.82 -26.70
CA ASP A 422 25.05 10.34 -27.12
C ASP A 422 25.13 9.90 -28.59
N LEU A 423 24.04 10.08 -29.36
CA LEU A 423 23.98 9.64 -30.75
C LEU A 423 24.97 10.38 -31.64
N THR A 424 25.71 9.63 -32.45
CA THR A 424 26.55 10.16 -33.54
C THR A 424 25.78 10.44 -34.81
N ASP A 425 24.63 9.76 -34.97
CA ASP A 425 23.79 9.84 -36.16
C ASP A 425 23.05 11.18 -36.26
N GLU A 426 22.52 11.48 -37.45
CA GLU A 426 21.72 12.70 -37.66
C GLU A 426 20.43 12.66 -36.82
N HIS A 427 20.39 13.55 -35.82
CA HIS A 427 19.23 13.76 -34.96
C HIS A 427 18.97 15.25 -34.73
N HIS A 428 17.75 15.57 -34.29
CA HIS A 428 17.37 16.94 -33.93
C HIS A 428 16.49 16.93 -32.67
N ILE A 429 16.85 17.73 -31.68
CA ILE A 429 16.05 17.98 -30.48
C ILE A 429 15.40 19.35 -30.59
N ASP A 430 14.09 19.40 -30.37
CA ASP A 430 13.28 20.62 -30.47
C ASP A 430 12.35 20.76 -29.25
N PRO A 431 12.37 21.90 -28.52
CA PRO A 431 13.37 22.97 -28.59
C PRO A 431 14.72 22.52 -28.00
N LYS A 432 15.77 23.34 -28.12
CA LYS A 432 17.07 23.04 -27.47
C LYS A 432 17.02 23.19 -25.95
N GLU A 433 16.27 24.20 -25.51
CA GLU A 433 16.04 24.57 -24.12
C GLU A 433 14.53 24.73 -23.93
N ALA A 434 14.02 24.25 -22.81
CA ALA A 434 12.61 24.38 -22.45
C ALA A 434 12.45 24.67 -20.97
N GLU A 435 11.61 25.65 -20.64
CA GLU A 435 11.20 25.94 -19.28
C GLU A 435 10.20 24.89 -18.76
N PHE A 436 10.43 24.37 -17.55
CA PHE A 436 9.46 23.51 -16.88
C PHE A 436 8.39 24.33 -16.16
N VAL A 437 7.24 24.47 -16.81
CA VAL A 437 6.07 25.18 -16.26
C VAL A 437 5.12 24.19 -15.58
N ASP A 438 5.19 24.11 -14.26
CA ASP A 438 4.51 23.08 -13.46
C ASP A 438 2.99 23.25 -13.32
N TYR A 439 2.44 24.39 -13.75
CA TYR A 439 1.00 24.68 -13.68
C TYR A 439 0.24 24.47 -15.00
N ASP A 440 0.93 24.17 -16.10
CA ASP A 440 0.34 24.27 -17.44
C ASP A 440 -0.32 22.99 -17.97
N SER A 441 -0.20 21.83 -17.30
CA SER A 441 -0.48 20.55 -17.98
C SER A 441 -1.47 19.57 -17.36
N TYR A 442 -2.10 19.81 -16.20
CA TYR A 442 -3.01 18.81 -15.58
C TYR A 442 -4.24 18.37 -16.41
N THR A 443 -4.44 18.92 -17.62
CA THR A 443 -5.47 18.48 -18.57
C THR A 443 -5.00 18.46 -20.03
N ASN A 444 -3.78 18.91 -20.33
CA ASN A 444 -3.26 19.02 -21.69
C ASN A 444 -1.74 18.81 -21.63
N TYR A 445 -1.34 17.55 -21.56
CA TYR A 445 0.05 17.15 -21.51
C TYR A 445 0.66 17.31 -22.89
N MET A 446 1.66 18.18 -23.01
CA MET A 446 2.38 18.43 -24.26
C MET A 446 3.83 17.97 -24.10
N PRO A 447 4.45 17.39 -25.15
CA PRO A 447 5.87 17.08 -25.12
C PRO A 447 6.71 18.34 -24.83
N THR A 448 7.60 18.24 -23.86
CA THR A 448 8.57 19.29 -23.55
C THR A 448 9.69 19.30 -24.57
N PHE A 449 10.14 18.12 -25.00
CA PHE A 449 11.11 17.96 -26.07
C PHE A 449 10.62 16.93 -27.09
N LEU A 450 10.95 17.17 -28.36
CA LEU A 450 10.83 16.20 -29.45
C LEU A 450 12.22 15.85 -29.96
N LEU A 451 12.61 14.59 -29.79
CA LEU A 451 13.81 14.05 -30.42
C LEU A 451 13.40 13.38 -31.74
N ARG A 452 13.79 13.98 -32.86
CA ARG A 452 13.59 13.44 -34.20
C ARG A 452 14.86 12.72 -34.64
N LEU A 453 14.72 11.45 -34.98
CA LEU A 453 15.79 10.58 -35.45
C LEU A 453 15.61 10.40 -36.96
N LYS A 454 16.68 10.56 -37.75
CA LYS A 454 16.64 10.34 -39.21
C LYS A 454 17.14 8.97 -39.65
N THR A 455 17.61 8.18 -38.70
CA THR A 455 18.09 6.81 -38.89
C THR A 455 17.37 5.91 -37.90
N VAL A 456 17.31 4.62 -38.20
CA VAL A 456 16.81 3.62 -37.25
C VAL A 456 17.85 3.45 -36.16
N VAL A 457 17.47 3.79 -34.92
CA VAL A 457 18.30 3.69 -33.72
C VAL A 457 17.68 2.66 -32.81
N GLU A 458 18.46 1.69 -32.34
CA GLU A 458 18.01 0.65 -31.41
C GLU A 458 18.11 1.09 -29.94
N GLU A 459 19.14 1.87 -29.59
CA GLU A 459 19.35 2.36 -28.23
C GLU A 459 19.84 3.81 -28.26
N VAL A 460 19.33 4.62 -27.33
CA VAL A 460 19.73 6.01 -27.14
C VAL A 460 19.90 6.32 -25.66
N ASN A 461 21.03 6.92 -25.26
CA ASN A 461 21.16 7.43 -23.91
C ASN A 461 20.65 8.88 -23.85
N LEU A 462 19.60 9.09 -23.08
CA LEU A 462 18.99 10.40 -22.88
C LEU A 462 19.46 11.01 -21.56
N LEU A 463 19.92 12.26 -21.64
CA LEU A 463 20.39 13.02 -20.49
C LEU A 463 19.65 14.35 -20.40
N LEU A 464 18.89 14.50 -19.32
CA LEU A 464 18.24 15.74 -18.93
C LEU A 464 19.12 16.48 -17.91
N LYS A 465 19.39 17.75 -18.18
CA LYS A 465 20.12 18.65 -17.27
C LYS A 465 19.38 19.96 -17.10
N GLU A 466 19.56 20.56 -15.93
CA GLU A 466 19.23 21.97 -15.72
C GLU A 466 20.24 22.84 -16.48
N HIS A 467 19.77 23.84 -17.22
CA HIS A 467 20.62 24.64 -18.13
C HIS A 467 21.76 25.34 -17.38
N ASP A 468 21.44 26.02 -16.28
CA ASP A 468 22.40 26.73 -15.43
C ASP A 468 22.92 25.88 -14.25
N GLY A 469 22.63 24.57 -14.27
CA GLY A 469 23.02 23.65 -13.21
C GLY A 469 24.52 23.35 -13.20
N PRO A 470 25.07 22.81 -12.09
CA PRO A 470 26.45 22.33 -12.06
C PRO A 470 26.69 21.31 -13.17
N GLU A 471 27.82 21.38 -13.89
CA GLU A 471 28.10 20.55 -15.08
C GLU A 471 27.93 19.03 -14.85
N ASN A 472 28.15 18.58 -13.61
CA ASN A 472 28.08 17.19 -13.16
C ASN A 472 26.70 16.77 -12.63
N GLU A 473 25.77 17.71 -12.45
CA GLU A 473 24.44 17.42 -11.94
C GLU A 473 23.56 16.91 -13.08
N ARG A 474 23.13 15.66 -12.95
CA ARG A 474 22.28 14.98 -13.92
C ARG A 474 20.91 14.84 -13.29
N VAL A 475 19.92 15.53 -13.86
CA VAL A 475 18.55 15.48 -13.36
C VAL A 475 17.94 14.11 -13.65
N TRP A 476 18.19 13.60 -14.85
CA TRP A 476 17.75 12.27 -15.28
C TRP A 476 18.65 11.74 -16.40
N ASN A 477 19.06 10.47 -16.32
CA ASN A 477 19.98 9.86 -17.28
C ASN A 477 19.64 8.38 -17.46
N ARG A 478 19.20 7.96 -18.66
CA ARG A 478 18.81 6.57 -18.94
C ARG A 478 19.21 6.17 -20.36
N LEU A 479 19.68 4.93 -20.48
CA LEU A 479 19.73 4.22 -21.75
C LEU A 479 18.32 3.73 -22.09
N VAL A 480 17.87 4.01 -23.30
CA VAL A 480 16.51 3.75 -23.76
C VAL A 480 16.54 2.91 -25.03
N SER A 481 15.90 1.75 -25.01
CA SER A 481 15.74 0.92 -26.20
C SER A 481 14.53 1.39 -27.01
N LEU A 482 14.73 1.58 -28.31
CA LEU A 482 13.71 2.02 -29.27
C LEU A 482 13.37 0.86 -30.21
N PRO A 483 12.12 0.37 -30.24
CA PRO A 483 11.74 -0.74 -31.11
C PRO A 483 11.78 -0.31 -32.59
N ALA A 484 12.31 -1.16 -33.48
CA ALA A 484 12.32 -0.87 -34.92
C ALA A 484 10.99 -1.19 -35.60
N SER A 485 10.15 -2.03 -34.97
CA SER A 485 8.82 -2.39 -35.47
C SER A 485 7.83 -2.67 -34.33
N PRO A 486 6.50 -2.63 -34.58
CA PRO A 486 5.50 -2.99 -33.57
C PRO A 486 5.63 -4.45 -33.11
N THR A 487 6.26 -5.32 -33.92
CA THR A 487 6.36 -6.75 -33.64
C THR A 487 7.50 -7.07 -32.66
N GLU A 488 8.56 -6.26 -32.62
CA GLU A 488 9.67 -6.37 -31.65
C GLU A 488 9.29 -6.00 -30.23
N VAL A 489 8.21 -5.21 -30.06
CA VAL A 489 7.62 -4.88 -28.76
C VAL A 489 7.13 -6.15 -28.03
N LYS A 490 6.80 -7.24 -28.76
CA LYS A 490 6.42 -8.52 -28.15
C LYS A 490 7.58 -9.26 -27.47
N SER A 491 8.83 -8.91 -27.79
CA SER A 491 10.03 -9.50 -27.19
C SER A 491 10.78 -8.56 -26.26
N THR A 492 10.62 -7.24 -26.40
CA THR A 492 11.30 -6.21 -25.58
C THR A 492 10.38 -5.46 -24.61
N GLY A 493 9.05 -5.54 -24.80
CA GLY A 493 8.04 -5.18 -23.79
C GLY A 493 7.87 -6.23 -22.68
N THR A 494 8.65 -7.32 -22.76
CA THR A 494 8.58 -8.45 -21.83
C THR A 494 9.01 -8.06 -20.41
N THR A 495 9.94 -7.12 -20.23
CA THR A 495 10.57 -6.83 -18.93
C THR A 495 9.62 -6.13 -17.95
N ALA A 496 8.88 -5.13 -18.42
CA ALA A 496 7.92 -4.41 -17.60
C ALA A 496 6.55 -5.10 -17.55
N HIS A 497 6.14 -5.80 -18.61
CA HIS A 497 4.98 -6.69 -18.59
C HIS A 497 5.18 -7.88 -17.62
N VAL A 498 6.36 -8.49 -17.59
CA VAL A 498 6.72 -9.53 -16.61
C VAL A 498 6.77 -8.92 -15.21
N SER A 499 7.42 -7.77 -15.02
CA SER A 499 7.44 -7.09 -13.71
C SER A 499 6.03 -6.75 -13.21
N TYR A 500 5.16 -6.25 -14.08
CA TYR A 500 3.76 -5.91 -13.77
C TYR A 500 2.92 -7.15 -13.49
N LEU A 501 3.00 -8.19 -14.33
CA LEU A 501 2.29 -9.45 -14.11
C LEU A 501 2.75 -10.16 -12.83
N LEU A 502 4.05 -10.11 -12.54
CA LEU A 502 4.62 -10.67 -11.32
C LEU A 502 4.22 -9.84 -10.11
N LEU A 503 4.26 -8.51 -10.19
CA LEU A 503 3.83 -7.62 -9.11
C LEU A 503 2.35 -7.84 -8.79
N GLY A 504 1.49 -7.93 -9.81
CA GLY A 504 0.09 -8.31 -9.65
C GLY A 504 -0.07 -9.70 -9.05
N THR A 505 0.77 -10.67 -9.41
CA THR A 505 0.73 -12.02 -8.83
C THR A 505 1.20 -12.04 -7.37
N LEU A 506 2.24 -11.27 -7.01
CA LEU A 506 2.73 -11.14 -5.64
C LEU A 506 1.79 -10.28 -4.78
N ALA A 507 0.97 -9.40 -5.38
CA ALA A 507 -0.07 -8.66 -4.69
C ALA A 507 -1.21 -9.58 -4.20
N GLU A 508 -1.50 -10.66 -4.93
CA GLU A 508 -2.45 -11.71 -4.51
C GLU A 508 -1.91 -12.59 -3.37
N LEU A 509 -0.60 -12.52 -3.08
CA LEU A 509 -0.01 -13.20 -1.92
C LEU A 509 -0.21 -12.35 -0.67
N VAL A 510 -0.79 -12.95 0.37
CA VAL A 510 -0.82 -12.33 1.72
C VAL A 510 0.60 -12.21 2.29
N SER A 511 0.79 -11.38 3.31
CA SER A 511 2.14 -11.09 3.84
C SER A 511 2.94 -12.33 4.25
N GLU A 512 2.31 -13.31 4.92
CA GLU A 512 2.97 -14.59 5.27
C GLU A 512 3.41 -15.40 4.03
N GLN A 513 2.61 -15.35 2.95
CA GLN A 513 2.94 -16.03 1.69
C GLN A 513 4.05 -15.30 0.95
N LEU A 514 4.06 -13.97 0.99
CA LEU A 514 5.16 -13.18 0.45
C LEU A 514 6.47 -13.47 1.18
N GLU A 515 6.45 -13.56 2.51
CA GLU A 515 7.63 -13.94 3.29
C GLU A 515 8.10 -15.35 2.97
N THR A 516 7.17 -16.28 2.78
CA THR A 516 7.49 -17.65 2.34
C THR A 516 8.09 -17.65 0.93
N PHE A 517 7.57 -16.83 0.03
CA PHE A 517 8.08 -16.64 -1.32
C PHE A 517 9.50 -16.08 -1.32
N GLN A 518 9.75 -15.01 -0.54
CA GLN A 518 11.06 -14.42 -0.32
C GLN A 518 12.03 -15.40 0.36
N TRP A 519 11.53 -16.21 1.30
CA TRP A 519 12.33 -17.26 1.92
C TRP A 519 12.81 -18.27 0.88
N HIS A 520 11.96 -18.71 -0.06
CA HIS A 520 12.38 -19.60 -1.15
C HIS A 520 13.45 -18.96 -2.05
N LEU A 521 13.33 -17.69 -2.39
CA LEU A 521 14.38 -16.96 -3.10
C LEU A 521 15.71 -16.94 -2.33
N SER A 522 15.64 -16.88 -0.99
CA SER A 522 16.82 -16.89 -0.13
C SER A 522 17.51 -18.24 -0.01
N GLN A 523 16.74 -19.33 -0.10
CA GLN A 523 17.28 -20.69 -0.06
C GLN A 523 17.87 -21.12 -1.41
N GLY A 524 17.45 -20.48 -2.50
CA GLY A 524 17.73 -20.93 -3.85
C GLY A 524 16.75 -22.03 -4.26
N VAL A 525 16.38 -22.04 -5.54
CA VAL A 525 15.35 -22.94 -6.07
C VAL A 525 15.87 -23.54 -7.36
N GLU A 526 16.06 -24.86 -7.36
CA GLU A 526 16.60 -25.61 -8.50
C GLU A 526 17.95 -25.07 -8.99
N ASP A 527 18.08 -24.78 -10.29
CA ASP A 527 19.29 -24.27 -10.95
C ASP A 527 19.44 -22.74 -10.80
N PHE A 528 18.52 -22.06 -10.11
CA PHE A 528 18.57 -20.62 -9.91
C PHE A 528 19.40 -20.25 -8.68
N PRO A 529 20.34 -19.29 -8.79
CA PRO A 529 21.17 -18.86 -7.67
C PRO A 529 20.34 -18.14 -6.59
N SER A 530 20.67 -18.30 -5.31
CA SER A 530 19.92 -17.65 -4.22
C SER A 530 20.16 -16.13 -4.16
N ILE A 531 19.16 -15.41 -3.65
CA ILE A 531 19.26 -13.97 -3.29
C ILE A 531 19.57 -13.87 -1.79
N PRO A 532 20.56 -13.09 -1.35
CA PRO A 532 20.90 -12.98 0.07
C PRO A 532 19.71 -12.53 0.93
N LYS A 533 19.49 -13.19 2.08
CA LYS A 533 18.38 -12.89 3.00
C LYS A 533 18.36 -11.40 3.42
N SER A 534 19.53 -10.78 3.60
CA SER A 534 19.65 -9.37 3.97
C SER A 534 19.10 -8.39 2.93
N GLN A 535 18.90 -8.82 1.67
CA GLN A 535 18.29 -7.98 0.64
C GLN A 535 16.78 -8.19 0.54
N LEU A 536 16.27 -9.31 1.07
CA LEU A 536 14.85 -9.68 1.04
C LEU A 536 14.13 -9.36 2.36
N GLU A 537 14.88 -9.15 3.44
CA GLU A 537 14.37 -8.79 4.75
C GLU A 537 13.71 -7.40 4.72
N ASN A 538 12.40 -7.32 5.04
CA ASN A 538 11.55 -6.14 4.91
C ASN A 538 11.40 -5.60 3.47
N ALA A 539 11.75 -6.38 2.44
CA ALA A 539 11.59 -5.95 1.06
C ALA A 539 10.11 -5.88 0.68
N THR A 540 9.70 -4.77 0.06
CA THR A 540 8.35 -4.62 -0.50
C THR A 540 8.14 -5.59 -1.66
N ARG A 541 6.88 -5.84 -2.03
CA ARG A 541 6.54 -6.66 -3.21
C ARG A 541 7.25 -6.15 -4.46
N GLN A 542 7.26 -4.83 -4.66
CA GLN A 542 7.96 -4.18 -5.76
C GLN A 542 9.47 -4.37 -5.68
N ALA A 543 10.10 -4.12 -4.53
CA ALA A 543 11.53 -4.33 -4.35
C ALA A 543 11.95 -5.80 -4.57
N THR A 544 11.06 -6.75 -4.25
CA THR A 544 11.27 -8.18 -4.50
C THR A 544 11.26 -8.49 -6.00
N VAL A 545 10.26 -7.99 -6.74
CA VAL A 545 10.18 -8.17 -8.20
C VAL A 545 11.38 -7.53 -8.89
N ASP A 546 11.70 -6.28 -8.54
CA ASP A 546 12.84 -5.55 -9.12
C ASP A 546 14.15 -6.34 -8.95
N MET A 547 14.35 -6.92 -7.76
CA MET A 547 15.55 -7.69 -7.47
C MET A 547 15.57 -9.05 -8.18
N MET A 548 14.41 -9.70 -8.36
CA MET A 548 14.35 -10.93 -9.14
C MET A 548 14.64 -10.68 -10.62
N VAL A 549 14.06 -9.62 -11.20
CA VAL A 549 14.31 -9.23 -12.60
C VAL A 549 15.78 -8.88 -12.81
N GLN A 550 16.37 -8.12 -11.87
CA GLN A 550 17.79 -7.80 -11.89
C GLN A 550 18.68 -9.05 -11.79
N ARG A 551 18.26 -10.08 -11.04
CA ARG A 551 19.09 -11.24 -10.73
C ARG A 551 18.96 -12.40 -11.74
N TYR A 552 17.77 -12.58 -12.32
CA TYR A 552 17.41 -13.77 -13.11
C TYR A 552 17.01 -13.44 -14.56
N LEU A 553 16.86 -12.16 -14.92
CA LEU A 553 16.31 -11.72 -16.21
C LEU A 553 14.87 -12.21 -16.42
N ASP A 554 14.16 -11.71 -17.43
CA ASP A 554 12.69 -11.89 -17.55
C ASP A 554 12.26 -13.36 -17.62
N ASP A 555 12.87 -14.14 -18.52
CA ASP A 555 12.56 -15.56 -18.70
C ASP A 555 12.92 -16.39 -17.45
N GLY A 556 14.02 -16.06 -16.78
CA GLY A 556 14.40 -16.71 -15.53
C GLY A 556 13.48 -16.35 -14.37
N THR A 557 13.04 -15.10 -14.30
CA THR A 557 12.14 -14.55 -13.28
C THR A 557 10.75 -15.19 -13.36
N VAL A 558 10.21 -15.37 -14.57
CA VAL A 558 8.94 -16.08 -14.77
C VAL A 558 9.06 -17.54 -14.32
N LYS A 559 10.12 -18.24 -14.74
CA LYS A 559 10.34 -19.66 -14.42
C LYS A 559 10.48 -19.90 -12.93
N ILE A 560 11.33 -19.12 -12.25
CA ILE A 560 11.54 -19.25 -10.81
C ILE A 560 10.26 -18.89 -10.03
N THR A 561 9.51 -17.87 -10.46
CA THR A 561 8.23 -17.51 -9.82
C THR A 561 7.22 -18.63 -9.92
N LEU A 562 7.03 -19.21 -11.11
CA LEU A 562 6.11 -20.33 -11.31
C LEU A 562 6.48 -21.54 -10.45
N GLU A 563 7.77 -21.82 -10.30
CA GLU A 563 8.25 -22.94 -9.51
C GLU A 563 8.09 -22.71 -8.00
N ILE A 564 8.36 -21.50 -7.52
CA ILE A 564 8.14 -21.13 -6.12
C ILE A 564 6.64 -21.18 -5.78
N LEU A 565 5.77 -20.62 -6.64
CA LEU A 565 4.32 -20.66 -6.43
C LEU A 565 3.81 -22.11 -6.33
N ARG A 566 4.32 -23.03 -7.16
CA ARG A 566 3.98 -24.46 -7.06
C ARG A 566 4.47 -25.08 -5.75
N LYS A 567 5.70 -24.79 -5.32
CA LYS A 567 6.26 -25.29 -4.04
C LYS A 567 5.49 -24.79 -2.83
N MET A 568 4.96 -23.57 -2.90
CA MET A 568 4.10 -22.98 -1.88
C MET A 568 2.65 -23.47 -1.93
N GLY A 569 2.29 -24.34 -2.89
CA GLY A 569 0.92 -24.80 -3.09
C GLY A 569 -0.03 -23.80 -3.76
N GLN A 570 0.49 -22.64 -4.21
CA GLN A 570 -0.23 -21.61 -4.97
C GLN A 570 -0.38 -21.98 -6.45
N ASN A 571 -0.86 -23.21 -6.71
CA ASN A 571 -0.99 -23.76 -8.06
C ASN A 571 -1.98 -22.96 -8.91
N LYS A 572 -3.01 -22.37 -8.30
CA LYS A 572 -3.98 -21.51 -9.00
C LYS A 572 -3.31 -20.24 -9.55
N LEU A 573 -2.56 -19.52 -8.72
CA LEU A 573 -1.80 -18.33 -9.13
C LEU A 573 -0.72 -18.68 -10.17
N ALA A 574 -0.06 -19.84 -10.03
CA ALA A 574 0.90 -20.31 -11.02
C ALA A 574 0.26 -20.60 -12.39
N ILE A 575 -0.97 -21.16 -12.41
CA ILE A 575 -1.72 -21.40 -13.66
C ILE A 575 -2.17 -20.07 -14.25
N GLU A 576 -2.75 -19.16 -13.45
CA GLU A 576 -3.21 -17.85 -13.92
C GLU A 576 -2.08 -16.99 -14.45
N LEU A 577 -0.91 -16.96 -13.78
CA LEU A 577 0.29 -16.27 -14.27
C LEU A 577 0.72 -16.87 -15.61
N LYS A 578 0.75 -18.20 -15.74
CA LYS A 578 1.11 -18.88 -16.99
C LYS A 578 0.11 -18.59 -18.12
N GLU A 579 -1.19 -18.56 -17.82
CA GLU A 579 -2.25 -18.25 -18.78
C GLU A 579 -2.21 -16.80 -19.23
N LYS A 580 -1.99 -15.85 -18.32
CA LYS A 580 -1.79 -14.42 -18.65
C LYS A 580 -0.57 -14.22 -19.55
N LEU A 581 0.49 -15.01 -19.34
CA LEU A 581 1.67 -15.02 -20.21
C LEU A 581 1.44 -15.72 -21.57
N THR A 582 0.38 -16.53 -21.72
CA THR A 582 0.13 -17.34 -22.94
C THR A 582 -1.05 -16.84 -23.80
N ASN A 583 -2.11 -16.29 -23.20
CA ASN A 583 -3.37 -15.96 -23.87
C ASN A 583 -3.32 -14.71 -24.77
N GLU A 584 -2.23 -13.95 -24.77
CA GLU A 584 -2.03 -12.84 -25.72
C GLU A 584 -1.34 -13.26 -27.03
N CYS A 585 -0.99 -14.54 -27.18
CA CYS A 585 -0.57 -15.13 -28.46
C CYS A 585 -1.74 -15.56 -29.37
N LEU A 586 -3.02 -15.47 -28.93
CA LEU A 586 -4.16 -16.03 -29.68
C LEU A 586 -5.29 -15.06 -30.06
N ASN A 587 -5.19 -13.76 -29.79
CA ASN A 587 -6.21 -12.79 -30.24
C ASN A 587 -5.86 -12.00 -31.50
N VAL A 588 -5.07 -12.61 -32.39
CA VAL A 588 -5.04 -12.24 -33.82
C VAL A 588 -5.37 -13.50 -34.62
N GLN A 589 -6.67 -13.75 -34.85
CA GLN A 589 -7.07 -14.58 -35.98
C GLN A 589 -7.45 -13.67 -37.16
N PRO A 590 -6.83 -13.83 -38.33
CA PRO A 590 -7.24 -13.14 -39.54
C PRO A 590 -8.60 -13.71 -39.97
N GLN A 591 -9.61 -12.85 -40.11
CA GLN A 591 -10.84 -13.21 -40.81
C GLN A 591 -10.51 -13.44 -42.29
N HIS A 592 -10.17 -14.68 -42.62
CA HIS A 592 -10.01 -15.11 -44.00
C HIS A 592 -11.39 -15.36 -44.61
N ASN A 593 -11.63 -14.69 -45.74
CA ASN A 593 -12.75 -14.88 -46.65
C ASN A 593 -13.23 -16.33 -46.78
N MET A 594 -14.54 -16.54 -46.63
CA MET A 594 -15.29 -17.45 -47.51
C MET A 594 -16.52 -16.73 -48.05
N ARG A 595 -16.35 -16.11 -49.21
CA ARG A 595 -17.40 -16.08 -50.23
C ARG A 595 -16.95 -17.04 -51.33
N GLU A 596 -17.54 -18.22 -51.36
CA GLU A 596 -17.65 -18.99 -52.59
C GLU A 596 -19.11 -19.41 -52.79
N GLN A 597 -19.59 -19.00 -53.97
CA GLN A 597 -20.79 -19.37 -54.73
C GLN A 597 -22.15 -18.90 -54.25
#